data_AF-R5LTE4-F1
#
_entry.id   AF-R5LTE4-F1
#
_cell.length_a   1.000
_cell.length_b   1.000
_cell.length_c   1.000
_cell.angle_alpha   90.00
_cell.angle_beta   90.00
_cell.angle_gamma   90.00
#
_symmetry.space_group_name_H-M   'P 1'
#
loop_
_entity.id
_entity.type
_entity.pdbx_description
1 polymer ?
#
loop_
_entity_poly.entity_id
_entity_poly.type
_entity_poly.pdbx_seq_one_letter_code
_entity_poly.pdbx_strand_id
1 'polypeptide(L)' 'MNTTKDISNTVKDLTKTENSITELKRKIKDYQSNINSLWVSNEMKYLNEELDSICRELTDVGMKIADIGDDVLKVVSISK' A
#
# COMPACT_ATOMS: atom_id res chain seq x y z
N MET A 1 -0.81 23.24 -21.80
CA MET A 1 -0.75 22.13 -20.82
C MET A 1 0.25 22.53 -19.76
N ASN A 2 -0.13 22.60 -18.48
CA ASN A 2 0.79 22.99 -17.42
C ASN A 2 1.34 21.72 -16.76
N THR A 3 2.23 21.04 -17.48
CA THR A 3 2.78 19.71 -17.16
C THR A 3 3.26 19.61 -15.70
N THR A 4 3.83 20.68 -15.15
CA THR A 4 4.27 20.75 -13.74
C THR A 4 3.13 20.58 -12.75
N LYS A 5 1.96 21.17 -13.02
CA LYS A 5 0.77 21.03 -12.17
C LYS A 5 0.23 19.61 -12.22
N ASP A 6 0.22 19.02 -13.41
CA ASP A 6 -0.27 17.65 -13.61
C ASP A 6 0.63 16.64 -12.88
N ILE A 7 1.95 16.78 -12.98
CA ILE A 7 2.90 15.94 -12.23
C ILE A 7 2.75 16.12 -10.71
N SER A 8 2.59 17.37 -10.23
CA SER A 8 2.37 17.61 -8.80
C SER A 8 1.10 16.92 -8.28
N ASN A 9 0.05 16.86 -9.09
CA ASN A 9 -1.16 16.12 -8.74
C ASN A 9 -0.91 14.60 -8.73
N THR A 10 -0.22 14.07 -9.73
CA THR A 10 0.16 12.64 -9.77
C THR A 10 0.94 12.22 -8.52
N VAL A 11 1.96 12.99 -8.11
CA VAL A 11 2.74 12.69 -6.90
C VAL A 11 1.85 12.68 -5.65
N LYS A 12 0.95 13.66 -5.52
CA LYS A 12 0.01 13.70 -4.39
C LYS A 12 -0.92 12.48 -4.35
N ASP A 13 -1.38 12.02 -5.51
CA ASP A 13 -2.27 10.88 -5.58
C ASP A 13 -1.53 9.56 -5.27
N LEU A 14 -0.29 9.40 -5.73
CA LEU A 14 0.58 8.27 -5.33
C LEU A 14 0.76 8.24 -3.81
N THR A 15 1.09 9.37 -3.18
CA THR A 15 1.24 9.46 -1.71
C THR A 15 -0.07 9.11 -0.97
N LYS A 16 -1.24 9.52 -1.49
CA LYS A 16 -2.54 9.12 -0.89
C LYS A 16 -2.76 7.62 -0.98
N THR A 17 -2.37 6.99 -2.09
CA THR A 17 -2.49 5.54 -2.27
C THR A 17 -1.57 4.79 -1.31
N GLU A 18 -0.31 5.24 -1.13
CA GLU A 18 0.61 4.65 -0.14
C GLU A 18 0.07 4.72 1.29
N ASN A 19 -0.50 5.87 1.67
CA ASN A 19 -1.13 6.04 2.98
C ASN A 19 -2.34 5.10 3.16
N SER A 20 -3.15 4.94 2.10
CA SER A 20 -4.31 4.04 2.11
C SER A 20 -3.89 2.58 2.25
N ILE A 21 -2.82 2.16 1.57
CA ILE A 21 -2.22 0.82 1.71
C ILE A 21 -1.74 0.59 3.15
N THR A 22 -1.07 1.57 3.74
CA THR A 22 -0.61 1.50 5.13
C THR A 22 -1.78 1.34 6.10
N GLU A 23 -2.86 2.10 5.91
CA GLU A 23 -4.06 2.00 6.73
C GLU A 23 -4.75 0.63 6.60
N LEU A 24 -4.81 0.09 5.37
CA LEU A 24 -5.36 -1.25 5.13
C LEU A 24 -4.56 -2.33 5.84
N LYS A 25 -3.23 -2.30 5.76
CA LYS A 25 -2.36 -3.23 6.50
C LYS A 25 -2.61 -3.15 8.01
N ARG A 26 -2.79 -1.95 8.56
CA ARG A 26 -3.12 -1.75 9.98
C ARG A 26 -4.47 -2.39 10.33
N LYS A 27 -5.52 -2.15 9.54
CA LYS A 27 -6.85 -2.75 9.75
C LYS A 27 -6.81 -4.28 9.69
N ILE A 28 -6.04 -4.84 8.77
CA ILE A 28 -5.85 -6.30 8.67
C ILE A 28 -5.21 -6.85 9.95
N LYS A 29 -4.17 -6.18 10.48
CA LYS A 29 -3.52 -6.58 11.73
C LYS A 29 -4.46 -6.49 12.93
N ASP A 30 -5.31 -5.45 12.98
CA ASP A 30 -6.36 -5.33 14.01
C ASP A 30 -7.35 -6.50 13.92
N TYR A 31 -7.79 -6.87 12.71
CA TYR A 31 -8.67 -8.03 12.50
C TYR A 31 -8.02 -9.34 12.93
N GLN A 32 -6.75 -9.59 12.56
CA GLN A 32 -5.99 -10.77 13.03
C GLN A 32 -5.94 -10.82 14.56
N SER A 33 -5.71 -9.69 15.23
CA SER A 33 -5.70 -9.63 16.69
C SER A 33 -7.06 -9.98 17.31
N ASN A 34 -8.15 -9.45 16.74
CA ASN A 34 -9.51 -9.76 17.21
C ASN A 34 -9.91 -11.21 16.95
N ILE A 35 -9.49 -11.77 15.82
CA ILE A 35 -9.65 -13.19 15.48
C ILE A 35 -8.97 -14.06 16.54
N ASN A 36 -7.70 -13.78 16.83
CA ASN A 36 -6.91 -14.56 17.78
C ASN A 36 -7.40 -14.43 19.23
N SER A 37 -7.98 -13.29 19.61
CA SER A 37 -8.51 -13.10 20.97
C SER A 37 -9.83 -13.83 21.21
N LEU A 38 -10.58 -14.09 20.15
CA LEU A 38 -11.89 -14.73 20.26
C LEU A 38 -11.77 -16.25 20.14
N TRP A 39 -11.02 -16.79 19.17
CA TRP A 39 -11.14 -18.20 18.77
C TRP A 39 -9.77 -18.82 18.45
N VAL A 40 -9.52 -20.06 18.93
CA VAL A 40 -8.28 -20.80 18.70
C VAL A 40 -8.59 -22.14 18.02
N SER A 41 -8.87 -22.11 16.71
CA SER A 41 -9.10 -23.31 15.89
C SER A 41 -8.20 -23.34 14.65
N ASN A 42 -8.10 -24.49 13.98
CA ASN A 42 -7.29 -24.66 12.77
C ASN A 42 -7.74 -23.73 11.63
N GLU A 43 -9.04 -23.43 11.53
CA GLU A 43 -9.59 -22.47 10.58
C GLU A 43 -9.01 -21.05 10.78
N MET A 44 -8.71 -20.66 12.02
CA MET A 44 -8.08 -19.37 12.31
C MET A 44 -6.62 -19.32 11.87
N LYS A 45 -5.92 -20.45 11.90
CA LYS A 45 -4.55 -20.52 11.36
C LYS A 45 -4.55 -20.19 9.86
N TYR A 46 -5.44 -20.82 9.09
CA TYR A 46 -5.59 -20.52 7.66
C TYR A 46 -5.98 -19.07 7.42
N LEU A 47 -6.95 -18.54 8.16
CA LEU A 47 -7.38 -17.14 8.00
C LEU A 47 -6.23 -16.16 8.31
N ASN A 48 -5.42 -16.42 9.32
CA ASN A 48 -4.25 -15.60 9.63
C ASN A 48 -3.18 -15.68 8.51
N GLU A 49 -2.94 -16.86 7.96
CA GLU A 49 -2.00 -17.05 6.83
C GLU A 49 -2.44 -16.26 5.59
N GLU A 50 -3.75 -16.27 5.28
CA GLU A 50 -4.33 -15.47 4.19
C GLU A 50 -4.19 -13.96 4.45
N LEU A 51 -4.48 -13.50 5.67
CA LEU A 51 -4.33 -12.08 6.05
C LEU A 51 -2.86 -11.62 5.99
N ASP A 52 -1.92 -12.49 6.34
CA ASP A 52 -0.48 -12.24 6.15
C ASP A 52 -0.09 -12.22 4.67
N SER A 53 -0.70 -13.05 3.84
CA SER A 53 -0.48 -13.03 2.38
C SER A 53 -0.93 -11.70 1.78
N ILE A 54 -2.13 -11.24 2.13
CA ILE A 54 -2.64 -9.93 1.70
C ILE A 54 -1.72 -8.80 2.15
N CYS A 55 -1.17 -8.86 3.37
CA CYS A 55 -0.21 -7.86 3.84
C CYS A 55 1.10 -7.85 3.02
N ARG A 56 1.56 -9.01 2.54
CA ARG A 56 2.73 -9.11 1.64
C ARG A 56 2.40 -8.51 0.28
N GLU A 57 1.28 -8.87 -0.33
CA GLU A 57 0.85 -8.31 -1.61
C GLU A 57 0.67 -6.79 -1.56
N LEU A 58 0.08 -6.26 -0.48
CA LEU A 58 -0.03 -4.82 -0.25
C LEU A 58 1.33 -4.13 -0.14
N THR A 59 2.34 -4.83 0.40
CA THR A 59 3.72 -4.31 0.46
C THR A 59 4.32 -4.23 -0.93
N ASP A 60 4.17 -5.27 -1.74
CA ASP A 60 4.66 -5.29 -3.12
C ASP A 60 4.00 -4.22 -3.98
N VAL A 61 2.70 -3.98 -3.81
CA VAL A 61 1.99 -2.89 -4.49
C VAL A 61 2.53 -1.53 -4.04
N GLY A 62 2.77 -1.35 -2.73
CA GLY A 62 3.37 -0.13 -2.20
C GLY A 62 4.76 0.16 -2.80
N MET A 63 5.61 -0.86 -2.93
CA MET A 63 6.92 -0.73 -3.56
C MET A 63 6.81 -0.30 -5.03
N LYS A 64 5.91 -0.92 -5.79
CA LYS A 64 5.68 -0.53 -7.20
C LYS A 64 5.19 0.92 -7.34
N ILE A 65 4.37 1.39 -6.40
CA ILE A 65 3.90 2.77 -6.38
C ILE A 65 5.06 3.73 -6.11
N ALA A 66 5.94 3.41 -5.17
CA ALA A 66 7.13 4.20 -4.89
C ALA A 66 8.06 4.27 -6.11
N ASP A 67 8.30 3.14 -6.79
CA ASP A 67 9.10 3.08 -8.02
C ASP A 67 8.51 3.98 -9.13
N ILE A 68 7.19 3.95 -9.32
CA ILE A 68 6.49 4.84 -10.25
C ILE A 68 6.68 6.30 -9.85
N GLY A 69 6.60 6.62 -8.56
CA GLY A 69 6.84 7.97 -8.03
C GLY A 69 8.24 8.49 -8.39
N ASP A 70 9.26 7.66 -8.20
CA ASP A 70 10.64 7.98 -8.55
C ASP A 70 10.82 8.20 -10.06
N ASP A 71 10.21 7.35 -10.89
CA ASP A 71 10.27 7.49 -12.34
C ASP A 71 9.56 8.75 -12.83
N VAL A 72 8.42 9.11 -12.24
CA VAL A 72 7.74 10.38 -12.52
C VAL A 72 8.66 11.55 -12.22
N LEU A 73 9.35 11.54 -11.06
CA LEU A 73 10.28 12.60 -10.67
C LEU A 73 11.50 12.71 -11.60
N LYS A 74 12.05 11.58 -12.05
CA LYS A 74 13.15 11.56 -13.04
C LYS A 74 12.74 12.20 -14.35
N VAL A 75 11.56 11.87 -14.88
CA VAL A 75 11.04 12.46 -16.12
C VAL A 75 10.93 13.99 -16.00
N VAL A 76 10.44 14.51 -14.86
CA VAL A 76 10.40 15.97 -14.63
C VAL A 76 11.78 16.58 -14.66
N SER A 77 12.75 15.90 -14.04
CA SER A 77 14.10 16.41 -13.84
C SER A 77 14.89 16.51 -15.15
N ILE A 78 14.63 15.62 -16.10
CA ILE A 78 15.26 15.60 -17.44
C ILE A 78 14.52 16.54 -18.41
N SER A 79 13.26 16.87 -18.15
CA SER A 79 12.44 17.75 -19.00
C SER A 79 12.65 19.26 -18.72
N LYS A 80 13.54 19.63 -17.80
CA LYS A 80 13.94 21.01 -17.47
C LYS A 80 15.26 21.35 -18.11
#